data_AF-A0A926M4E5-F1
#
_entry.id   AF-A0A926M4E5-F1
#
_cell.length_a   1.000
_cell.length_b   1.000
_cell.length_c   1.000
_cell.angle_alpha   90.00
_cell.angle_beta   90.00
_cell.angle_gamma   90.00
#
_symmetry.space_group_name_H-M   'P 1'
#
loop_
_entity.id
_entity.type
_entity.pdbx_description
1 polymer ?
#
loop_
_entity_poly.entity_id
_entity_poly.type
_entity_poly.pdbx_seq_one_letter_code
_entity_poly.pdbx_strand_id
1 'polypeptide(L)'
;MKKGFTLIELLVVVAIMGIITSIGIMAYNGYIKSAKRSVTLSQHNKAVEFIKSSLALCTAQGGGTLKLSNKRSINCDIENNSGNINSMNSVFINHFLDLGWENPYGESDPVVYTGRNSSQDRDGRMRFDETECSSGSQKKQIALWVKTHVNDDYKPKLIAKSGWCP
;
A
#
# COMPACT_ATOMS: atom_id res chain seq x y z
N MET A 1 47.01 -41.55 3.51
CA MET A 1 46.67 -41.14 4.88
C MET A 1 45.78 -39.90 4.81
N LYS A 2 44.52 -39.97 5.22
CA LYS A 2 43.63 -38.80 5.26
C LYS A 2 44.00 -37.99 6.51
N LYS A 3 44.49 -36.76 6.33
CA LYS A 3 44.61 -35.80 7.45
C LYS A 3 43.19 -35.53 7.93
N GLY A 4 42.82 -36.08 9.09
CA GLY A 4 41.57 -35.75 9.76
C GLY A 4 41.69 -34.37 10.38
N PHE A 5 40.64 -33.55 10.27
CA PHE A 5 40.55 -32.28 10.99
C PHE A 5 40.66 -32.53 12.50
N THR A 6 41.41 -31.68 13.20
CA THR A 6 41.48 -31.76 14.65
C THR A 6 40.19 -31.24 15.28
N LEU A 7 39.83 -31.78 16.44
CA LEU A 7 38.63 -31.42 17.18
C LEU A 7 38.65 -29.92 17.59
N ILE A 8 39.84 -29.40 17.90
CA ILE A 8 40.04 -27.99 18.23
C ILE A 8 39.91 -27.07 17.00
N GLU A 9 40.40 -27.48 15.82
CA GLU A 9 40.19 -26.72 14.59
C GLU A 9 38.71 -26.60 14.26
N LEU A 10 37.94 -27.69 14.40
CA LEU A 10 36.51 -27.65 14.16
C LEU A 10 35.78 -26.73 15.15
N LEU A 11 36.16 -26.79 16.43
CA LEU A 11 35.53 -25.99 17.49
C LEU A 11 35.75 -24.49 17.27
N VAL A 12 36.98 -24.10 16.91
CA VAL A 12 37.30 -22.69 16.62
C VAL A 12 36.50 -22.17 15.42
N VAL A 13 36.35 -22.98 14.36
CA VAL A 13 35.57 -22.59 13.18
C VAL A 13 34.09 -22.40 13.52
N VAL A 14 33.50 -23.30 14.31
CA VAL A 14 32.09 -23.17 14.76
C VAL A 14 31.91 -21.96 15.67
N ALA A 15 32.85 -21.68 16.57
CA ALA A 15 32.80 -20.51 17.45
C ALA A 15 32.81 -19.19 16.66
N ILE A 16 33.67 -19.08 15.64
CA ILE A 16 33.75 -17.89 14.80
C ILE A 16 32.48 -17.73 13.94
N MET A 17 31.97 -18.83 13.35
CA MET A 17 30.72 -18.79 12.58
C MET A 17 29.52 -18.35 13.42
N GLY A 18 29.45 -18.74 14.69
CA GLY A 18 28.39 -18.33 15.62
C GLY A 18 28.32 -16.81 15.85
N ILE A 19 29.48 -16.15 15.98
CA ILE A 19 29.54 -14.69 16.18
C ILE A 19 29.08 -13.95 14.91
N ILE A 20 29.58 -14.34 13.74
CA ILE A 20 29.29 -13.67 12.46
C ILE A 20 27.81 -13.82 12.09
N THR A 21 27.25 -15.01 12.23
CA THR A 21 25.84 -15.28 11.91
C THR A 21 24.90 -14.44 12.78
N SER A 22 25.21 -14.29 14.06
CA SER A 22 24.42 -13.47 14.99
C SER A 22 24.35 -12.01 14.53
N ILE A 23 25.49 -11.43 14.14
CA ILE A 23 25.55 -10.04 13.64
C ILE A 23 24.84 -9.92 12.27
N GLY A 24 25.06 -10.91 11.39
CA GLY A 24 24.49 -10.95 10.04
C GLY A 24 22.96 -10.97 10.03
N ILE A 25 22.32 -11.73 10.91
CA ILE A 25 20.85 -11.84 10.99
C ILE A 25 20.20 -10.50 11.36
N MET A 26 20.77 -9.76 12.32
CA MET A 26 20.22 -8.46 12.73
C MET A 26 20.24 -7.44 11.59
N ALA A 27 21.39 -7.33 10.90
CA ALA A 27 21.53 -6.44 9.76
C ALA A 27 20.59 -6.84 8.62
N TYR A 28 20.54 -8.14 8.29
CA TYR A 28 19.66 -8.67 7.25
C TYR A 28 18.19 -8.33 7.50
N ASN A 29 17.70 -8.53 8.73
CA ASN A 29 16.33 -8.18 9.10
C ASN A 29 16.02 -6.68 8.92
N GLY A 30 16.99 -5.79 9.18
CA GLY A 30 16.87 -4.35 8.93
C GLY A 30 16.73 -4.01 7.44
N TYR A 31 17.53 -4.65 6.58
CA TYR A 31 17.45 -4.49 5.12
C TYR A 31 16.12 -5.00 4.57
N ILE A 32 15.66 -6.17 5.03
CA ILE A 32 14.36 -6.72 4.63
C ILE A 32 13.22 -5.77 5.01
N LYS A 33 13.20 -5.22 6.23
CA LYS A 33 12.18 -4.23 6.62
C LYS A 33 12.18 -3.00 5.72
N SER A 34 13.37 -2.48 5.40
CA SER A 34 13.53 -1.30 4.53
C SER A 34 13.08 -1.58 3.10
N ALA A 35 13.41 -2.75 2.55
CA ALA A 35 12.95 -3.19 1.23
C ALA A 35 11.42 -3.31 1.19
N LYS A 36 10.81 -3.96 2.20
CA LYS A 36 9.35 -4.08 2.33
C LYS A 36 8.67 -2.71 2.36
N ARG A 37 9.17 -1.77 3.17
CA ARG A 37 8.69 -0.37 3.20
C ARG A 37 8.77 0.30 1.83
N SER A 38 9.89 0.18 1.13
CA SER A 38 10.08 0.78 -0.20
C SER A 38 9.05 0.27 -1.21
N VAL A 39 8.81 -1.04 -1.23
CA VAL A 39 7.79 -1.65 -2.11
C VAL A 39 6.39 -1.16 -1.76
N THR A 40 6.02 -1.15 -0.48
CA THR A 40 4.71 -0.64 -0.03
C THR A 40 4.49 0.81 -0.44
N LEU A 41 5.49 1.68 -0.23
CA LEU A 41 5.39 3.09 -0.63
C LEU A 41 5.34 3.26 -2.15
N SER A 42 6.06 2.42 -2.90
CA SER A 42 6.00 2.41 -4.36
C SER A 42 4.61 2.01 -4.87
N GLN A 43 4.02 0.95 -4.32
CA GLN A 43 2.64 0.55 -4.62
C GLN A 43 1.65 1.67 -4.28
N HIS A 44 1.79 2.29 -3.10
CA HIS A 44 0.95 3.41 -2.69
C HIS A 44 1.03 4.59 -3.66
N ASN A 45 2.23 5.02 -4.03
CA ASN A 45 2.41 6.12 -4.99
C ASN A 45 1.81 5.78 -6.36
N LYS A 46 1.99 4.55 -6.84
CA LYS A 46 1.35 4.06 -8.08
C LYS A 46 -0.17 4.09 -7.99
N ALA A 47 -0.76 3.71 -6.85
CA ALA A 47 -2.21 3.78 -6.65
C ALA A 47 -2.69 5.24 -6.68
N VAL A 48 -2.01 6.14 -5.95
CA VAL A 48 -2.34 7.57 -5.92
C VAL A 48 -2.29 8.15 -7.34
N GLU A 49 -1.23 7.89 -8.09
CA GLU A 49 -1.05 8.39 -9.45
C GLU A 49 -2.10 7.81 -10.41
N PHE A 50 -2.37 6.51 -10.32
CA PHE A 50 -3.40 5.86 -11.14
C PHE A 50 -4.80 6.44 -10.90
N ILE A 51 -5.17 6.65 -9.62
CA ILE A 51 -6.48 7.23 -9.26
C ILE A 51 -6.55 8.68 -9.77
N LYS A 52 -5.51 9.48 -9.53
CA LYS A 52 -5.45 10.87 -10.03
C LYS A 52 -5.58 10.93 -11.54
N SER A 53 -4.85 10.08 -12.26
CA SER A 53 -4.91 9.99 -13.72
C SER A 53 -6.30 9.56 -14.19
N SER A 54 -6.91 8.55 -13.56
CA SER A 54 -8.26 8.11 -13.86
C SER A 54 -9.30 9.23 -13.67
N LEU A 55 -9.21 9.98 -12.56
CA LEU A 55 -10.11 11.11 -12.31
C LEU A 55 -9.85 12.30 -13.25
N ALA A 56 -8.60 12.51 -13.67
CA ALA A 56 -8.26 13.51 -14.68
C ALA A 56 -8.81 13.12 -16.07
N LEU A 57 -8.74 11.83 -16.43
CA LEU A 57 -9.38 11.31 -17.64
C LEU A 57 -10.89 11.49 -17.60
N CYS A 58 -11.52 11.26 -16.45
CA CYS A 58 -12.94 11.56 -16.24
C CYS A 58 -13.28 13.02 -16.52
N THR A 59 -12.40 13.98 -16.16
CA THR A 59 -12.62 15.40 -16.48
C THR A 59 -12.35 15.71 -17.95
N ALA A 60 -11.34 15.08 -18.56
CA ALA A 60 -10.96 15.31 -19.94
C ALA A 60 -11.99 14.77 -20.94
N GLN A 61 -12.64 13.65 -20.63
CA GLN A 61 -13.69 13.03 -21.46
C GLN A 61 -15.06 13.71 -21.32
N GLY A 62 -15.22 14.62 -20.35
CA GLY A 62 -16.49 15.33 -20.12
C GLY A 62 -17.57 14.52 -19.40
N GLY A 63 -17.22 13.40 -18.75
CA GLY A 63 -18.15 12.57 -17.98
C GLY A 63 -18.31 11.14 -18.49
N GLY A 64 -19.35 10.46 -18.03
CA GLY A 64 -19.73 9.10 -18.43
C GLY A 64 -19.01 7.98 -17.68
N THR A 65 -18.88 6.82 -18.33
CA THR A 65 -18.24 5.64 -17.74
C THR A 65 -16.81 5.49 -18.24
N LEU A 66 -15.84 5.55 -17.33
CA LEU A 66 -14.43 5.29 -17.64
C LEU A 66 -14.08 3.82 -17.35
N LYS A 67 -13.58 3.11 -18.36
CA LYS A 67 -13.05 1.76 -18.20
C LYS A 67 -11.64 1.81 -17.62
N LEU A 68 -11.43 1.17 -16.47
CA LEU A 68 -10.12 1.01 -15.83
C LEU A 68 -9.43 -0.28 -16.31
N SER A 69 -10.21 -1.32 -16.58
CA SER A 69 -9.75 -2.58 -17.16
C SER A 69 -10.90 -3.28 -17.88
N ASN A 70 -10.64 -4.46 -18.46
CA ASN A 70 -11.68 -5.30 -19.08
C ASN A 70 -12.78 -5.74 -18.10
N LYS A 71 -12.52 -5.68 -16.78
CA LYS A 71 -13.44 -6.13 -15.72
C LYS A 71 -14.04 -4.99 -14.92
N ARG A 72 -13.46 -3.78 -14.98
CA ARG A 72 -13.73 -2.70 -14.02
C ARG A 72 -13.90 -1.36 -14.75
N SER A 73 -14.93 -0.63 -14.35
CA SER A 73 -15.19 0.74 -14.80
C SER A 73 -15.72 1.59 -13.67
N ILE A 74 -15.44 2.89 -13.70
CA ILE A 74 -15.97 3.89 -12.77
C ILE A 74 -16.93 4.83 -13.50
N ASN A 75 -17.92 5.34 -12.77
CA ASN A 75 -18.77 6.41 -13.26
C ASN A 75 -18.15 7.77 -12.89
N CYS A 76 -17.86 8.58 -13.89
CA CYS A 76 -17.23 9.90 -13.76
C CYS A 76 -18.21 11.00 -13.36
N ASP A 77 -19.52 10.76 -13.46
CA ASP A 77 -20.59 11.73 -13.20
C ASP A 77 -21.13 11.65 -11.76
N ILE A 78 -20.45 10.92 -10.90
CA ILE A 78 -20.85 10.80 -9.50
C ILE A 78 -20.66 12.13 -8.75
N GLU A 79 -21.63 12.42 -7.89
CA GLU A 79 -21.48 13.45 -6.87
C GLU A 79 -20.54 12.96 -5.76
N ASN A 80 -19.78 13.87 -5.15
CA ASN A 80 -18.76 13.54 -4.17
C ASN A 80 -19.33 13.44 -2.74
N ASN A 81 -20.30 12.56 -2.55
CA ASN A 81 -20.79 12.16 -1.23
C ASN A 81 -20.11 10.86 -0.75
N SER A 82 -20.27 10.53 0.54
CA SER A 82 -19.60 9.38 1.15
C SER A 82 -19.97 8.04 0.50
N GLY A 83 -21.24 7.84 0.12
CA GLY A 83 -21.69 6.61 -0.53
C GLY A 83 -21.00 6.38 -1.87
N ASN A 84 -21.05 7.40 -2.73
CA ASN A 84 -20.47 7.36 -4.07
C ASN A 84 -18.95 7.17 -4.04
N ILE A 85 -18.24 7.87 -3.15
CA ILE A 85 -16.79 7.69 -3.01
C ILE A 85 -16.45 6.28 -2.53
N ASN A 86 -17.20 5.71 -1.56
CA ASN A 86 -16.97 4.35 -1.10
C ASN A 86 -17.23 3.29 -2.19
N SER A 87 -18.27 3.48 -2.99
CA SER A 87 -18.53 2.62 -4.16
C SER A 87 -17.40 2.72 -5.18
N MET A 88 -16.91 3.93 -5.49
CA MET A 88 -15.80 4.12 -6.41
C MET A 88 -14.48 3.54 -5.87
N ASN A 89 -14.19 3.74 -4.58
CA ASN A 89 -13.05 3.13 -3.89
C ASN A 89 -13.09 1.61 -3.99
N SER A 90 -14.27 1.00 -3.87
CA SER A 90 -14.43 -0.46 -4.01
C SER A 90 -14.04 -0.93 -5.42
N VAL A 91 -14.29 -0.15 -6.46
CA VAL A 91 -13.85 -0.47 -7.83
C VAL A 91 -12.33 -0.39 -7.95
N PHE A 92 -11.71 0.66 -7.39
CA PHE A 92 -10.25 0.82 -7.40
C PHE A 92 -9.53 -0.29 -6.61
N ILE A 93 -10.01 -0.60 -5.40
CA ILE A 93 -9.50 -1.70 -4.57
C ILE A 93 -9.46 -2.98 -5.40
N ASN A 94 -10.59 -3.35 -5.98
CA ASN A 94 -10.69 -4.56 -6.76
C ASN A 94 -9.81 -4.52 -8.02
N HIS A 95 -9.64 -3.36 -8.65
CA HIS A 95 -8.71 -3.23 -9.77
C HIS A 95 -7.26 -3.56 -9.35
N PHE A 96 -6.81 -3.06 -8.21
CA PHE A 96 -5.47 -3.37 -7.70
C PHE A 96 -5.32 -4.83 -7.26
N LEU A 97 -6.38 -5.45 -6.74
CA LEU A 97 -6.40 -6.89 -6.45
C LEU A 97 -6.39 -7.74 -7.73
N ASP A 98 -7.12 -7.32 -8.77
CA ASP A 98 -7.10 -7.96 -10.09
C ASP A 98 -5.71 -7.87 -10.75
N LEU A 99 -4.90 -6.86 -10.41
CA LEU A 99 -3.49 -6.72 -10.81
C LEU A 99 -2.53 -7.62 -10.01
N GLY A 100 -3.01 -8.35 -9.00
CA GLY A 100 -2.20 -9.24 -8.18
C GLY A 100 -1.30 -8.51 -7.19
N TRP A 101 -1.72 -7.34 -6.69
CA TRP A 101 -0.96 -6.67 -5.64
C TRP A 101 -0.99 -7.47 -4.34
N GLU A 102 0.18 -7.71 -3.77
CA GLU A 102 0.38 -8.47 -2.54
C GLU A 102 1.03 -7.60 -1.46
N ASN A 103 0.81 -7.96 -0.19
CA ASN A 103 1.42 -7.29 0.95
C ASN A 103 2.90 -7.72 1.09
N PRO A 104 3.87 -6.80 0.95
CA PRO A 104 5.30 -7.11 1.08
C PRO A 104 5.70 -7.67 2.46
N TYR A 105 4.89 -7.46 3.48
CA TYR A 105 5.15 -7.94 4.83
C TYR A 105 4.80 -9.42 5.03
N GLY A 106 4.09 -10.05 4.09
CA GLY A 106 3.77 -11.48 4.11
C GLY A 106 2.45 -11.80 4.83
N GLU A 107 1.51 -10.87 4.85
CA GLU A 107 0.18 -11.06 5.43
C GLU A 107 -0.77 -11.71 4.40
N SER A 108 -1.69 -12.56 4.86
CA SER A 108 -2.72 -13.19 4.01
C SER A 108 -3.86 -12.24 3.64
N ASP A 109 -3.98 -11.14 4.37
CA ASP A 109 -5.02 -10.15 4.14
C ASP A 109 -4.75 -9.35 2.86
N PRO A 110 -5.81 -8.86 2.19
CA PRO A 110 -5.67 -8.00 1.03
C PRO A 110 -4.82 -6.76 1.33
N VAL A 111 -3.87 -6.48 0.42
CA VAL A 111 -2.98 -5.31 0.50
C VAL A 111 -3.75 -3.98 0.44
N VAL A 112 -4.90 -3.96 -0.23
CA VAL A 112 -5.81 -2.82 -0.30
C VAL A 112 -7.15 -3.20 0.30
N TYR A 113 -7.74 -2.32 1.10
CA TYR A 113 -9.06 -2.53 1.69
C TYR A 113 -9.76 -1.19 1.94
N THR A 114 -11.06 -1.24 2.20
CA THR A 114 -11.85 -0.07 2.62
C THR A 114 -12.01 -0.07 4.13
N GLY A 115 -11.90 1.09 4.77
CA GLY A 115 -12.12 1.19 6.21
C GLY A 115 -12.20 2.64 6.68
N ARG A 116 -13.09 2.91 7.64
CA ARG A 116 -13.28 4.22 8.27
C ARG A 116 -12.40 4.46 9.51
N ASN A 117 -11.78 3.39 10.01
CA ASN A 117 -11.01 3.38 11.24
C ASN A 117 -9.71 2.61 11.04
N SER A 118 -8.77 2.77 11.98
CA SER A 118 -7.45 2.14 11.92
C SER A 118 -7.39 0.70 12.44
N SER A 119 -8.52 0.04 12.70
CA SER A 119 -8.56 -1.26 13.40
C SER A 119 -7.96 -2.41 12.59
N GLN A 120 -8.00 -2.31 11.26
CA GLN A 120 -7.44 -3.29 10.32
C GLN A 120 -6.09 -2.84 9.73
N ASP A 121 -5.54 -1.73 10.22
CA ASP A 121 -4.32 -1.16 9.68
C ASP A 121 -3.12 -1.99 10.15
N ARG A 122 -2.47 -2.63 9.18
CA ARG A 122 -1.31 -3.51 9.37
C ARG A 122 -0.22 -3.09 8.39
N ASP A 123 1.02 -3.39 8.75
CA ASP A 123 2.17 -3.00 7.94
C ASP A 123 2.08 -3.59 6.54
N GLY A 124 2.31 -2.75 5.54
CA GLY A 124 2.25 -3.11 4.14
C GLY A 124 0.88 -2.94 3.49
N ARG A 125 -0.16 -2.61 4.26
CA ARG A 125 -1.52 -2.42 3.73
C ARG A 125 -1.82 -0.94 3.44
N MET A 126 -2.78 -0.75 2.54
CA MET A 126 -3.32 0.54 2.15
C MET A 126 -4.82 0.58 2.40
N ARG A 127 -5.26 1.59 3.15
CA ARG A 127 -6.67 1.80 3.47
C ARG A 127 -7.25 2.88 2.58
N PHE A 128 -8.27 2.52 1.82
CA PHE A 128 -9.15 3.47 1.16
C PHE A 128 -10.21 3.94 2.15
N ASP A 129 -10.34 5.24 2.23
CA ASP A 129 -11.29 5.91 3.09
C ASP A 129 -11.87 7.13 2.36
N GLU A 130 -12.90 7.72 2.93
CA GLU A 130 -13.42 9.02 2.50
C GLU A 130 -13.21 10.04 3.62
N THR A 131 -12.96 11.28 3.24
CA THR A 131 -12.87 12.38 4.20
C THR A 131 -13.49 13.64 3.62
N GLU A 132 -13.78 14.61 4.47
CA GLU A 132 -14.38 15.87 4.06
C GLU A 132 -13.39 16.72 3.25
N CYS A 133 -13.90 17.48 2.27
CA CYS A 133 -13.11 18.47 1.55
C CYS A 133 -12.58 19.57 2.48
N SER A 134 -13.44 20.02 3.40
CA SER A 134 -13.19 21.04 4.41
C SER A 134 -14.07 20.74 5.63
N SER A 135 -13.72 21.27 6.80
CA SER A 135 -14.41 20.95 8.05
C SER A 135 -15.91 21.27 7.97
N GLY A 136 -16.76 20.27 8.18
CA GLY A 136 -18.22 20.41 8.13
C GLY A 136 -18.82 20.31 6.72
N SER A 137 -18.01 19.99 5.71
CA SER A 137 -18.45 19.85 4.33
C SER A 137 -19.17 18.52 4.09
N GLN A 138 -20.34 18.57 3.43
CA GLN A 138 -21.00 17.37 2.91
C GLN A 138 -20.25 16.77 1.71
N LYS A 139 -19.43 17.58 1.03
CA LYS A 139 -18.54 17.16 -0.04
C LYS A 139 -17.34 16.40 0.51
N LYS A 140 -17.08 15.24 -0.08
CA LYS A 140 -16.06 14.29 0.31
C LYS A 140 -14.97 14.17 -0.75
N GLN A 141 -13.84 13.60 -0.36
CA GLN A 141 -12.70 13.23 -1.19
C GLN A 141 -12.15 11.88 -0.75
N ILE A 142 -11.36 11.24 -1.61
CA ILE A 142 -10.69 9.98 -1.28
C ILE A 142 -9.52 10.28 -0.34
N ALA A 143 -9.42 9.55 0.75
CA ALA A 143 -8.23 9.50 1.60
C ALA A 143 -7.60 8.12 1.48
N LEU A 144 -6.44 8.03 0.83
CA LEU A 144 -5.68 6.80 0.74
C LEU A 144 -4.58 6.80 1.80
N TRP A 145 -4.67 5.88 2.76
CA TRP A 145 -3.67 5.70 3.80
C TRP A 145 -2.73 4.55 3.44
N VAL A 146 -1.51 4.61 3.95
CA VAL A 146 -0.52 3.53 3.88
C VAL A 146 0.08 3.31 5.24
N LYS A 147 0.18 2.05 5.68
CA LYS A 147 0.82 1.70 6.95
C LYS A 147 2.12 0.95 6.68
N THR A 148 3.19 1.35 7.34
CA THR A 148 4.47 0.63 7.37
C THR A 148 4.93 0.56 8.81
N HIS A 149 6.03 -0.18 9.06
CA HIS A 149 6.68 -0.22 10.36
C HIS A 149 7.25 1.14 10.82
N VAL A 150 7.25 2.17 9.95
CA VAL A 150 7.64 3.55 10.26
C VAL A 150 6.38 4.40 10.45
N ASN A 151 6.18 4.93 11.65
CA ASN A 151 4.96 5.67 11.99
C ASN A 151 4.78 6.96 11.17
N ASP A 152 5.86 7.62 10.77
CA ASP A 152 5.79 8.86 9.98
C ASP A 152 5.22 8.67 8.57
N ASP A 153 5.24 7.43 8.06
CA ASP A 153 4.65 7.09 6.76
C ASP A 153 3.12 7.06 6.83
N TYR A 154 2.54 6.92 8.02
CA TYR A 154 1.10 6.75 8.22
C TYR A 154 0.36 8.09 8.14
N LYS A 155 0.23 8.59 6.90
CA LYS A 155 -0.47 9.84 6.58
C LYS A 155 -1.33 9.63 5.33
N PRO A 156 -2.54 10.21 5.28
CA PRO A 156 -3.40 10.06 4.12
C PRO A 156 -2.89 10.89 2.96
N LYS A 157 -2.95 10.34 1.76
CA LYS A 157 -2.92 11.10 0.52
C LYS A 157 -4.36 11.39 0.11
N LEU A 158 -4.70 12.68 0.10
CA LEU A 158 -6.01 13.17 -0.31
C LEU A 158 -6.06 13.28 -1.83
N ILE A 159 -7.13 12.75 -2.41
CA ILE A 159 -7.35 12.68 -3.86
C ILE A 159 -8.79 13.08 -4.16
N ALA A 160 -8.96 14.07 -5.03
CA ALA A 160 -10.27 14.54 -5.47
C ALA A 160 -10.25 14.79 -6.98
N LYS A 161 -11.39 14.57 -7.64
CA LYS A 161 -11.61 15.02 -9.01
C LYS A 161 -11.65 16.55 -9.03
N SER A 162 -11.23 17.17 -10.14
CA SER A 162 -11.35 18.63 -10.29
C SER A 162 -12.79 19.09 -10.05
N GLY A 163 -12.96 20.12 -9.20
CA GLY A 163 -14.26 20.68 -8.83
C GLY A 163 -14.98 20.00 -7.64
N TRP A 164 -14.47 18.88 -7.12
CA TRP A 164 -15.06 18.22 -5.95
C TRP A 164 -14.79 18.95 -4.64
N CYS A 165 -13.56 19.39 -4.43
CA CYS A 165 -13.17 20.15 -3.24
C CYS A 165 -12.69 21.55 -3.68
N PRO A 166 -13.56 22.56 -3.62
CA PRO A 166 -13.19 23.96 -3.80
C PRO A 166 -12.45 24.54 -2.59
#